data_AF-A0A839VYM9-F1
#
_entry.id   AF-A0A839VYM9-F1
#
_cell.length_a   1.000
_cell.length_b   1.000
_cell.length_c   1.000
_cell.angle_alpha   90.00
_cell.angle_beta   90.00
_cell.angle_gamma   90.00
#
_symmetry.space_group_name_H-M   'P 1'
#
loop_
_entity.id
_entity.type
_entity.pdbx_description
1 polymer ?
#
loop_
_entity_poly.entity_id
_entity_poly.type
_entity_poly.pdbx_seq_one_letter_code
_entity_poly.pdbx_strand_id
1 'polypeptide(L)'
;MAKACIFENRPQDGAAGAFPSALPHPSYGAMSTHDTRNPCTKLCRYDAADRCMGCFRTRAEVRHWKRLPDETKAAINARIAARGGTVSKKDGKRAKKLDKKIRKLEAKLATLRARRSDLEETVVKAAE
;
A
#
# COMPACT_ATOMS: atom_id res chain seq x y z
N MET A 1 -6.74 -0.01 43.86
CA MET A 1 -5.41 0.10 43.24
C MET A 1 -5.52 -0.24 41.75
N ALA A 2 -5.76 0.75 40.91
CA ALA A 2 -5.62 0.67 39.46
C ALA A 2 -4.92 1.96 39.04
N LYS A 3 -3.64 1.85 38.68
CA LYS A 3 -2.77 2.99 38.41
C LYS A 3 -3.03 3.42 36.97
N ALA A 4 -3.72 4.55 36.85
CA ALA A 4 -4.07 5.21 35.60
C ALA A 4 -2.84 5.37 34.69
N CYS A 5 -2.89 4.79 33.50
CA CYS A 5 -2.04 5.20 32.39
C CYS A 5 -2.59 6.54 31.88
N ILE A 6 -1.87 7.60 32.24
CA ILE A 6 -2.10 8.98 31.82
C ILE A 6 -2.08 9.03 30.28
N PHE A 7 -3.27 9.11 29.71
CA PHE A 7 -3.51 9.64 28.37
C PHE A 7 -3.42 11.16 28.50
N GLU A 8 -2.22 11.71 28.38
CA GLU A 8 -2.02 13.17 28.39
C GLU A 8 -2.55 13.72 27.06
N ASN A 9 -3.85 13.98 27.06
CA ASN A 9 -4.54 14.88 26.14
C ASN A 9 -3.74 16.19 26.08
N ARG A 10 -3.06 16.45 24.95
CA ARG A 10 -2.53 17.79 24.69
C ARG A 10 -3.70 18.69 24.26
N PRO A 11 -4.03 19.75 25.02
CA PRO A 11 -5.07 20.71 24.63
C PRO A 11 -4.64 21.42 23.35
N GLN A 12 -5.56 21.53 22.40
CA GLN A 12 -5.37 22.31 21.18
C GLN A 12 -5.94 23.70 21.42
N ASP A 13 -5.27 24.46 22.29
CA ASP A 13 -5.60 25.86 22.50
C ASP A 13 -4.99 26.66 21.35
N GLY A 14 -5.89 27.19 20.51
CA GLY A 14 -5.54 28.12 19.46
C GLY A 14 -4.98 29.41 20.04
N ALA A 15 -3.79 29.79 19.57
CA ALA A 15 -3.34 31.16 19.56
C ALA A 15 -2.63 31.41 18.22
N ALA A 16 -3.19 32.31 17.43
CA ALA A 16 -2.60 32.84 16.22
C ALA A 16 -1.24 33.49 16.56
N GLY A 17 -0.18 33.02 15.92
CA GLY A 17 1.15 33.61 16.01
C GLY A 17 1.85 33.47 14.67
N ALA A 18 1.97 34.58 13.94
CA ALA A 18 2.72 34.68 12.71
C ALA A 18 4.19 34.31 12.95
N PHE A 19 4.69 33.26 12.28
CA PHE A 19 6.13 33.01 12.19
C PHE A 19 6.69 33.64 10.90
N PRO A 20 7.51 34.70 10.99
CA PRO A 20 8.17 35.28 9.82
C PRO A 20 9.21 34.29 9.28
N SER A 21 9.01 33.87 8.04
CA SER A 21 9.87 32.95 7.29
C SER A 21 11.15 33.66 6.85
N ALA A 22 12.20 33.65 7.68
CA ALA A 22 13.52 34.10 7.26
C ALA A 22 14.67 33.46 8.04
N LEU A 23 14.84 32.13 7.94
CA LEU A 23 16.16 31.52 8.12
C LEU A 23 16.36 30.40 7.08
N PRO A 24 17.50 30.36 6.36
CA PRO A 24 17.80 29.28 5.43
C PRO A 24 18.10 28.00 6.20
N HIS A 25 17.25 26.98 6.03
CA HIS A 25 17.53 25.66 6.59
C HIS A 25 18.80 25.10 5.94
N PRO A 26 19.76 24.59 6.72
CA PRO A 26 20.94 23.92 6.18
C PRO A 26 20.48 22.72 5.34
N SER A 27 20.98 22.66 4.11
CA SER A 27 20.83 21.55 3.17
C SER A 27 21.46 20.29 3.78
N TYR A 28 20.70 19.58 4.61
CA TYR A 28 21.08 18.27 5.09
C TYR A 28 21.07 17.28 3.92
N GLY A 29 22.23 17.18 3.30
CA GLY A 29 22.93 15.91 3.22
C GLY A 29 22.46 14.95 2.14
N ALA A 30 23.23 14.94 1.05
CA ALA A 30 23.76 13.75 0.41
C ALA A 30 22.78 12.58 0.19
N MET A 31 22.32 12.48 -1.06
CA MET A 31 21.81 11.25 -1.67
C MET A 31 22.77 10.08 -1.39
N SER A 32 22.37 9.22 -0.47
CA SER A 32 23.01 7.92 -0.25
C SER A 32 22.47 6.96 -1.30
N THR A 33 23.31 6.67 -2.29
CA THR A 33 23.17 5.52 -3.18
C THR A 33 23.48 4.25 -2.40
N HIS A 34 22.52 3.76 -1.60
CA HIS A 34 22.50 2.35 -1.22
C HIS A 34 21.11 1.78 -1.51
N ASP A 35 21.08 1.17 -2.68
CA ASP A 35 19.99 0.48 -3.30
C ASP A 35 19.79 -0.89 -2.64
N THR A 36 18.85 -0.97 -1.72
CA THR A 36 18.05 -2.19 -1.62
C THR A 36 16.63 -1.75 -1.29
N ARG A 37 15.85 -1.50 -2.35
CA ARG A 37 14.44 -1.07 -2.35
C ARG A 37 13.71 -1.39 -1.04
N ASN A 38 13.56 -0.38 -0.18
CA ASN A 38 12.93 -0.56 1.13
C ASN A 38 11.47 -1.02 0.93
N PRO A 39 11.09 -2.23 1.39
CA PRO A 39 9.78 -2.82 1.19
C PRO A 39 8.68 -2.15 2.06
N CYS A 40 9.02 -1.08 2.77
CA CYS A 40 8.13 -0.44 3.72
C CYS A 40 6.97 0.29 3.03
N THR A 41 5.74 -0.15 3.33
CA THR A 41 4.50 0.52 2.97
C THR A 41 4.13 1.66 3.94
N LYS A 42 5.02 2.00 4.89
CA LYS A 42 4.85 2.98 5.98
C LYS A 42 3.67 2.70 6.91
N LEU A 43 3.05 1.53 6.81
CA LEU A 43 2.02 1.05 7.72
C LEU A 43 2.64 -0.03 8.63
N CYS A 44 3.08 0.37 9.83
CA CYS A 44 3.59 -0.56 10.83
C CYS A 44 2.46 -1.03 11.74
N ARG A 45 1.89 -2.20 11.44
CA ARG A 45 1.03 -2.96 12.36
C ARG A 45 1.59 -4.36 12.51
N TYR A 46 1.75 -4.85 13.73
CA TYR A 46 2.41 -6.12 14.00
C TYR A 46 1.38 -7.22 14.32
N ASP A 47 1.64 -8.44 13.85
CA ASP A 47 0.91 -9.65 14.25
C ASP A 47 1.43 -10.19 15.60
N ALA A 48 0.76 -11.17 16.21
CA ALA A 48 1.18 -11.84 17.45
C ALA A 48 2.60 -12.46 17.39
N ALA A 49 3.13 -12.71 16.19
CA ALA A 49 4.49 -13.17 15.91
C ALA A 49 5.47 -12.04 15.54
N ASP A 50 5.21 -10.80 15.95
CA ASP A 50 6.09 -9.62 15.79
C ASP A 50 6.45 -9.26 14.33
N ARG A 51 5.60 -9.64 13.37
CA ARG A 51 5.76 -9.32 11.95
C ARG A 51 4.84 -8.19 11.53
N CYS A 52 5.39 -7.25 10.76
CA CYS A 52 4.64 -6.14 10.19
C CYS A 52 3.67 -6.64 9.10
N MET A 53 2.37 -6.45 9.26
CA MET A 53 1.35 -6.84 8.27
C MET A 53 1.44 -6.07 6.93
N GLY A 54 2.18 -4.95 6.89
CA GLY A 54 2.31 -4.12 5.68
C GLY A 54 3.54 -4.43 4.83
N CYS A 55 4.67 -4.76 5.46
CA CYS A 55 5.92 -5.06 4.76
C CYS A 55 6.50 -6.43 5.12
N PHE A 56 5.80 -7.20 5.95
CA PHE A 56 6.12 -8.56 6.38
C PHE A 56 7.51 -8.75 7.02
N ARG A 57 8.15 -7.65 7.44
CA ARG A 57 9.38 -7.63 8.25
C ARG A 57 9.10 -7.83 9.72
N THR A 58 10.00 -8.51 10.41
CA THR A 58 9.96 -8.61 11.87
C THR A 58 10.37 -7.28 12.53
N ARG A 59 9.96 -7.08 13.79
CA ARG A 59 10.35 -5.90 14.58
C ARG A 59 11.86 -5.73 14.71
N ALA A 60 12.61 -6.83 14.83
CA ALA A 60 14.07 -6.83 14.89
C ALA A 60 14.69 -6.36 13.56
N GLU A 61 14.19 -6.83 12.42
CA GLU A 61 14.70 -6.45 11.10
C GLU A 61 14.43 -4.98 10.76
N VAL A 62 13.28 -4.44 11.20
CA VAL A 62 12.97 -3.02 11.05
C VAL A 62 13.94 -2.14 11.86
N ARG A 63 14.29 -2.55 13.10
CA ARG A 63 15.22 -1.81 13.97
C ARG A 63 16.64 -1.80 13.43
N HIS A 64 17.10 -2.93 12.89
CA HIS A 64 18.48 -3.08 12.43
C HIS A 64 18.69 -2.74 10.96
N TRP A 65 17.63 -2.43 10.19
CA TRP A 65 17.67 -2.20 8.74
C TRP A 65 18.81 -1.29 8.26
N LYS A 66 19.09 -0.19 8.97
CA LYS A 66 20.16 0.76 8.61
C LYS A 66 21.57 0.21 8.81
N ARG A 67 21.73 -0.78 9.70
CA ARG A 67 23.00 -1.41 10.08
C ARG A 67 23.21 -2.76 9.39
N LEU A 68 22.21 -3.26 8.67
CA LEU A 68 22.32 -4.52 7.94
C LEU A 68 23.19 -4.32 6.69
N PRO A 69 24.01 -5.31 6.32
CA PRO A 69 24.69 -5.32 5.03
C PRO A 69 23.67 -5.54 3.91
N ASP A 70 24.00 -5.08 2.71
CA ASP A 70 23.08 -5.09 1.57
C ASP A 70 22.68 -6.51 1.15
N GLU A 71 23.58 -7.49 1.31
CA GLU A 71 23.29 -8.92 1.15
C GLU A 71 22.16 -9.41 2.05
N THR A 72 22.17 -9.00 3.33
CA THR A 72 21.11 -9.37 4.27
C THR A 72 19.80 -8.63 3.98
N LYS A 73 19.88 -7.37 3.54
CA LYS A 73 18.70 -6.62 3.09
C LYS A 73 18.05 -7.29 1.87
N ALA A 74 18.86 -7.77 0.93
CA ALA A 74 18.40 -8.50 -0.26
C ALA A 74 17.73 -9.81 0.13
N ALA A 75 18.34 -10.59 1.03
CA ALA A 75 17.75 -11.83 1.55
C ALA A 75 16.41 -11.59 2.28
N ILE A 76 16.31 -10.54 3.09
CA ILE A 76 15.07 -10.15 3.78
C ILE A 76 14.00 -9.73 2.76
N ASN A 77 14.35 -8.93 1.75
CA ASN A 77 13.45 -8.53 0.68
C ASN A 77 12.95 -9.73 -0.14
N ALA A 78 13.83 -10.68 -0.46
CA ALA A 78 13.47 -11.92 -1.14
C ALA A 78 12.48 -12.75 -0.30
N ARG A 79 12.71 -12.86 1.01
CA ARG A 79 11.81 -13.57 1.94
C ARG A 79 10.45 -12.89 2.07
N ILE A 80 10.40 -11.56 2.00
CA ILE A 80 9.15 -10.77 2.04
C ILE A 80 8.37 -10.93 0.74
N ALA A 81 9.05 -10.83 -0.40
CA ALA A 81 8.47 -11.04 -1.72
C ALA A 81 7.89 -12.45 -1.86
N ALA A 82 8.60 -13.47 -1.37
CA ALA A 82 8.13 -14.86 -1.31
C ALA A 82 6.87 -15.06 -0.45
N ARG A 83 6.55 -14.10 0.44
CA ARG A 83 5.38 -14.12 1.33
C ARG A 83 4.26 -13.17 0.89
N GLY A 84 4.36 -12.57 -0.30
CA GLY A 84 3.35 -11.66 -0.85
C GLY A 84 3.51 -10.18 -0.46
N GLY A 85 4.61 -9.83 0.19
CA GLY A 85 4.91 -8.45 0.55
C GLY A 85 5.61 -7.69 -0.57
N THR A 86 5.09 -6.48 -0.82
CA THR A 86 5.61 -5.39 -1.70
C THR A 86 5.00 -5.30 -3.10
N VAL A 87 3.73 -4.89 -3.16
CA VAL A 87 3.17 -4.33 -4.40
C VAL A 87 3.67 -2.89 -4.52
N SER A 88 4.53 -2.60 -5.50
CA SER A 88 5.07 -1.25 -5.70
C SER A 88 3.96 -0.28 -6.12
N LYS A 89 4.10 1.04 -5.91
CA LYS A 89 3.11 2.04 -6.38
C LYS A 89 2.75 1.91 -7.88
N LYS A 90 3.72 1.52 -8.70
CA LYS A 90 3.52 1.22 -10.13
C LYS A 90 2.58 0.03 -10.32
N ASP A 91 2.75 -1.00 -9.52
CA ASP A 91 1.95 -2.23 -9.54
C ASP A 91 0.52 -1.95 -9.04
N GLY A 92 0.35 -1.11 -8.02
CA GLY A 92 -0.97 -0.66 -7.57
C GLY A 92 -1.71 0.19 -8.61
N LYS A 93 -1.00 1.04 -9.37
CA LYS A 93 -1.58 1.80 -10.48
C LYS A 93 -1.96 0.89 -11.65
N ARG A 94 -1.15 -0.14 -11.93
CA ARG A 94 -1.44 -1.17 -12.95
C ARG A 94 -2.66 -2.00 -12.57
N ALA A 95 -2.79 -2.39 -11.29
CA ALA A 95 -3.96 -3.09 -10.76
C ALA A 95 -5.26 -2.29 -10.98
N LYS A 96 -5.31 -1.03 -10.54
CA LYS A 96 -6.48 -0.15 -10.78
C LYS A 96 -6.85 -0.02 -12.27
N LYS A 97 -5.86 -0.02 -13.16
CA LYS A 97 -6.08 0.04 -14.60
C LYS A 97 -6.69 -1.26 -15.13
N LEU A 98 -6.27 -2.40 -14.62
CA LEU A 98 -6.82 -3.72 -14.95
C LEU A 98 -8.27 -3.84 -14.43
N ASP A 99 -8.55 -3.40 -13.20
CA ASP A 99 -9.90 -3.42 -12.63
C ASP A 99 -10.90 -2.63 -13.48
N LYS A 100 -10.50 -1.43 -13.93
CA LYS A 100 -11.33 -0.63 -14.83
C LYS A 100 -11.60 -1.34 -16.17
N LYS A 101 -10.62 -2.08 -16.69
CA LYS A 101 -10.79 -2.86 -17.93
C LYS A 101 -11.72 -4.05 -17.71
N ILE A 102 -11.55 -4.78 -16.61
CA ILE A 102 -12.41 -5.91 -16.22
C ILE A 102 -13.86 -5.47 -16.19
N ARG A 103 -14.17 -4.40 -15.45
CA ARG A 103 -15.53 -3.82 -15.40
C ARG A 103 -16.09 -3.47 -16.77
N LYS A 104 -15.26 -2.87 -17.64
CA LYS A 104 -15.68 -2.52 -19.00
C LYS A 104 -15.98 -3.76 -19.85
N LEU A 105 -15.19 -4.81 -19.71
CA LEU A 105 -15.39 -6.08 -20.43
C LEU A 105 -16.60 -6.84 -19.91
N GLU A 106 -16.81 -6.88 -18.60
CA GLU A 106 -17.99 -7.47 -17.97
C GLU A 106 -19.28 -6.78 -18.45
N ALA A 107 -19.29 -5.44 -18.51
CA ALA A 107 -20.41 -4.68 -19.05
C ALA A 107 -20.68 -5.03 -20.53
N LYS A 108 -19.63 -5.09 -21.36
CA LYS A 108 -19.77 -5.50 -22.78
C LYS A 108 -20.31 -6.92 -22.92
N LEU A 109 -19.82 -7.84 -22.10
CA LEU A 109 -20.25 -9.22 -22.11
C LEU A 109 -21.73 -9.34 -21.72
N ALA A 110 -22.17 -8.57 -20.72
CA ALA A 110 -23.59 -8.48 -20.36
C ALA A 110 -24.45 -8.00 -21.53
N THR A 111 -24.03 -6.95 -22.24
CA THR A 111 -24.73 -6.47 -23.45
C THR A 111 -24.82 -7.53 -24.54
N LEU A 112 -23.72 -8.24 -24.83
CA LEU A 112 -23.70 -9.28 -25.86
C LEU A 112 -24.60 -10.46 -25.48
N ARG A 113 -24.65 -10.82 -24.19
CA ARG A 113 -25.55 -11.87 -23.69
C ARG A 113 -27.02 -11.47 -23.82
N ALA A 114 -27.36 -10.23 -23.47
CA ALA A 114 -28.72 -9.72 -23.67
C ALA A 114 -29.13 -9.79 -25.14
N ARG A 115 -28.27 -9.26 -26.04
CA ARG A 115 -28.52 -9.33 -27.48
C ARG A 115 -28.68 -10.76 -28.00
N ARG A 116 -27.90 -11.70 -27.47
CA ARG A 116 -28.04 -13.12 -27.83
C ARG A 116 -29.40 -13.66 -27.38
N SER A 117 -29.82 -13.37 -26.16
CA SER A 117 -31.15 -13.75 -25.64
C SER A 117 -32.26 -13.19 -26.52
N ASP A 118 -32.19 -11.90 -26.86
CA ASP A 118 -33.17 -11.26 -27.75
C ASP A 118 -33.25 -11.99 -29.10
N LEU A 119 -32.10 -12.32 -29.69
CA LEU A 119 -32.04 -13.07 -30.95
C LEU A 119 -32.61 -14.49 -30.79
N GLU A 120 -32.28 -15.20 -29.72
CA GLU A 120 -32.84 -16.53 -29.42
C GLU A 120 -34.38 -16.45 -29.29
N GLU A 121 -34.92 -15.44 -28.60
CA GLU A 121 -36.36 -15.20 -28.53
C GLU A 121 -36.98 -14.89 -29.89
N THR A 122 -36.31 -14.10 -30.75
CA THR A 122 -36.82 -13.84 -32.11
C THR A 122 -36.84 -15.09 -32.97
N VAL A 123 -35.85 -15.97 -32.84
CA VAL A 123 -35.79 -17.24 -33.59
C VAL A 123 -36.90 -18.18 -33.14
N VAL A 124 -37.14 -18.27 -31.82
CA VAL A 124 -38.25 -19.07 -31.28
C VAL A 124 -39.60 -18.56 -31.79
N LYS A 125 -39.85 -17.24 -31.71
CA LYS A 125 -41.10 -16.62 -32.22
C LYS A 125 -41.33 -16.79 -33.72
N ALA A 126 -40.26 -16.90 -34.50
CA ALA A 126 -40.35 -17.11 -35.95
C ALA A 126 -40.61 -18.58 -36.33
N ALA A 127 -40.44 -19.51 -35.39
CA ALA A 127 -40.65 -20.95 -35.61
C ALA A 127 -42.05 -21.43 -35.18
N GLU A 128 -42.78 -20.63 -34.39
CA GLU A 128 -44.20 -20.83 -34.02
C GLU A 128 -45.14 -20.29 -35.10
#